data_AF-A0A7S0XI05-F1
#
_entry.id   AF-A0A7S0XI05-F1
#
_cell.length_a   1.000
_cell.length_b   1.000
_cell.length_c   1.000
_cell.angle_alpha   90.00
_cell.angle_beta   90.00
_cell.angle_gamma   90.00
#
_symmetry.space_group_name_H-M   'P 1'
#
loop_
_entity.id
_entity.type
_entity.pdbx_description
1 polymer ?
#
loop_
_entity_poly.entity_id
_entity_poly.type
_entity_poly.pdbx_seq_one_letter_code
_entity_poly.pdbx_strand_id
1 'polypeptide(L)'
;MNKCEGEREIQNDLGVESKSERKLEGERVCERERERAREKNCGEMVNGMVSDEVAHEDVLGQFLPDELTSVGLTVCLLVNCVIMVRWLNARYIGLPCSVIVALTSMVSSTAIFVMFPYTSHTDSGDVTAVASNLLTLQHVHESFSLLVLRWLLGFILFADATEVIFEDISLMLHKITLLAVCATATSSLLIASGTYILLRPLIPAASFSSCLLFGALISPTDPVSVISILRKHSGLLDRSLQVTLTGEALFNDVTSVLIFETILSFSQLELNTTTTSTSTIGTLVRLLAQQFVLGVLIGVVFGYAVYSLLALDVSSPVLEVGVTIAMVLNINVVCT
;
A
#
# COMPACT_ATOMS: atom_id res chain seq x y z
N MET A 1 9.93 -42.98 1.00
CA MET A 1 10.52 -43.29 -0.33
C MET A 1 10.74 -44.80 -0.54
N ASN A 2 9.84 -45.67 -0.07
CA ASN A 2 9.96 -47.14 -0.27
C ASN A 2 8.57 -47.81 -0.33
N LYS A 3 7.77 -47.48 -1.36
CA LYS A 3 6.55 -48.25 -1.68
C LYS A 3 6.11 -48.16 -3.15
N CYS A 4 7.02 -47.80 -4.07
CA CYS A 4 6.72 -47.67 -5.50
C CYS A 4 7.53 -48.63 -6.39
N GLU A 5 8.24 -49.60 -5.80
CA GLU A 5 8.89 -50.68 -6.56
C GLU A 5 8.24 -52.01 -6.19
N GLY A 6 7.21 -52.36 -6.94
CA GLY A 6 6.51 -53.61 -6.74
C GLY A 6 5.28 -53.65 -7.63
N GLU A 7 5.51 -53.90 -8.92
CA GLU A 7 4.65 -54.64 -9.84
C GLU A 7 5.09 -54.38 -11.29
N ARG A 8 6.06 -55.16 -11.76
CA ARG A 8 6.25 -55.45 -13.17
C ARG A 8 6.07 -56.95 -13.34
N GLU A 9 5.27 -57.30 -14.36
CA GLU A 9 4.94 -58.63 -14.88
C GLU A 9 3.74 -59.35 -14.22
N ILE A 10 2.60 -59.35 -14.91
CA ILE A 10 2.00 -60.53 -15.58
C ILE A 10 0.81 -60.11 -16.48
N GLN A 11 0.89 -60.55 -17.74
CA GLN A 11 -0.15 -60.88 -18.75
C GLN A 11 -1.07 -59.83 -19.39
N ASN A 12 -0.78 -59.62 -20.69
CA ASN A 12 -1.62 -59.78 -21.90
C ASN A 12 -3.16 -59.70 -21.85
N ASP A 13 -3.64 -59.05 -22.93
CA ASP A 13 -4.96 -59.12 -23.56
C ASP A 13 -6.15 -58.49 -22.82
N LEU A 14 -6.34 -57.17 -23.05
CA LEU A 14 -7.59 -56.46 -23.40
C LEU A 14 -7.48 -54.96 -23.05
N GLY A 15 -7.78 -54.07 -24.00
CA GLY A 15 -8.20 -52.69 -23.72
C GLY A 15 -7.14 -51.58 -23.83
N VAL A 16 -6.82 -51.16 -25.06
CA VAL A 16 -5.92 -50.04 -25.38
C VAL A 16 -6.47 -48.66 -24.96
N GLU A 17 -7.77 -48.52 -24.69
CA GLU A 17 -8.35 -47.26 -24.17
C GLU A 17 -8.16 -47.04 -22.66
N SER A 18 -7.79 -48.07 -21.90
CA SER A 18 -7.70 -47.97 -20.43
C SER A 18 -6.31 -47.59 -19.90
N LYS A 19 -5.31 -47.46 -20.78
CA LYS A 19 -3.90 -47.17 -20.37
C LYS A 19 -3.61 -45.68 -20.25
N SER A 20 -4.29 -44.80 -20.99
CA SER A 20 -4.08 -43.34 -20.91
C SER A 20 -4.76 -42.76 -19.67
N GLU A 21 -6.00 -43.15 -19.38
CA GLU A 21 -6.73 -42.70 -18.18
C GLU A 21 -6.07 -43.20 -16.90
N ARG A 22 -5.61 -44.46 -16.85
CA ARG A 22 -4.87 -45.00 -15.70
C ARG A 22 -3.53 -44.29 -15.45
N LYS A 23 -2.88 -43.77 -16.50
CA LYS A 23 -1.64 -43.01 -16.37
C LYS A 23 -1.89 -41.59 -15.84
N LEU A 24 -2.94 -40.92 -16.32
CA LEU A 24 -3.42 -39.62 -15.83
C LEU A 24 -3.98 -39.67 -14.39
N GLU A 25 -4.55 -40.80 -13.98
CA GLU A 25 -5.01 -41.01 -12.61
C GLU A 25 -3.83 -41.30 -11.65
N GLY A 26 -2.84 -42.07 -12.10
CA GLY A 26 -1.58 -42.28 -11.37
C GLY A 26 -0.78 -40.99 -11.14
N GLU A 27 -0.70 -40.11 -12.14
CA GLU A 27 -0.04 -38.80 -12.00
C GLU A 27 -0.77 -37.87 -11.02
N ARG A 28 -2.11 -37.83 -11.09
CA ARG A 28 -2.94 -37.04 -10.14
C ARG A 28 -2.87 -37.55 -8.71
N VAL A 29 -2.75 -38.85 -8.50
CA VAL A 29 -2.54 -39.44 -7.15
C VAL A 29 -1.14 -39.11 -6.64
N CYS A 30 -0.12 -39.17 -7.50
CA CYS A 30 1.26 -38.83 -7.14
C CYS A 30 1.42 -37.33 -6.80
N GLU A 31 0.68 -36.45 -7.48
CA GLU A 31 0.67 -35.01 -7.21
C GLU A 31 -0.02 -34.70 -5.87
N ARG A 32 -1.17 -35.33 -5.57
CA ARG A 32 -1.83 -35.20 -4.26
C ARG A 32 -1.01 -35.75 -3.10
N GLU A 33 -0.26 -36.83 -3.31
CA GLU A 33 0.67 -37.39 -2.31
C GLU A 33 1.86 -36.45 -2.06
N ARG A 34 2.37 -35.79 -3.11
CA ARG A 34 3.43 -34.76 -2.98
C ARG A 34 2.93 -33.51 -2.26
N GLU A 35 1.69 -33.08 -2.49
CA GLU A 35 1.08 -31.97 -1.76
C GLU A 35 0.88 -32.32 -0.28
N ARG A 36 0.35 -33.51 0.05
CA ARG A 36 0.22 -33.98 1.45
C ARG A 36 1.57 -34.13 2.15
N ALA A 37 2.61 -34.54 1.43
CA ALA A 37 3.97 -34.61 1.97
C ALA A 37 4.55 -33.22 2.24
N ARG A 38 4.26 -32.22 1.39
CA ARG A 38 4.62 -30.82 1.63
C ARG A 38 3.87 -30.22 2.82
N GLU A 39 2.59 -30.51 2.98
CA GLU A 39 1.79 -30.06 4.13
C GLU A 39 2.29 -30.67 5.46
N LYS A 40 2.62 -31.97 5.48
CA LYS A 40 3.18 -32.61 6.69
C LYS A 40 4.56 -32.06 7.06
N ASN A 41 5.43 -31.88 6.06
CA ASN A 41 6.77 -31.33 6.29
C ASN A 41 6.70 -29.87 6.76
N CYS A 42 5.71 -29.09 6.28
CA CYS A 42 5.45 -27.73 6.77
C CYS A 42 4.91 -27.73 8.21
N GLY A 43 4.01 -28.67 8.56
CA GLY A 43 3.50 -28.83 9.93
C GLY A 43 4.57 -29.25 10.95
N GLU A 44 5.51 -30.12 10.55
CA GLU A 44 6.66 -30.50 11.38
C GLU A 44 7.68 -29.36 11.52
N MET A 45 7.90 -28.56 10.48
CA MET A 45 8.74 -27.35 10.54
C MET A 45 8.16 -26.29 11.49
N VAL A 46 6.83 -26.08 11.44
CA VAL A 46 6.14 -25.13 12.32
C VAL A 46 6.16 -25.58 13.78
N ASN A 47 5.92 -26.87 14.05
CA ASN A 47 6.02 -27.40 15.43
C ASN A 47 7.45 -27.37 15.98
N GLY A 48 8.46 -27.53 15.10
CA GLY A 48 9.87 -27.35 15.46
C GLY A 48 10.20 -25.90 15.82
N MET A 49 9.73 -24.93 15.01
CA MET A 49 9.92 -23.51 15.28
C MET A 49 9.24 -23.05 16.58
N VAL A 50 8.01 -23.50 16.85
CA VAL A 50 7.28 -23.14 18.09
C VAL A 50 7.95 -23.71 19.34
N SER A 51 8.59 -24.88 19.26
CA SER A 51 9.24 -25.51 20.42
C SER A 51 10.58 -24.86 20.78
N ASP A 52 11.31 -24.33 19.78
CA ASP A 52 12.56 -23.60 20.02
C ASP A 52 12.32 -22.15 20.48
N GLU A 53 11.16 -21.57 20.14
CA GLU A 53 10.79 -20.18 20.48
C GLU A 53 10.41 -20.03 21.98
N VAL A 54 9.76 -21.03 22.57
CA VAL A 54 9.38 -21.03 24.01
C VAL A 54 10.61 -21.15 24.93
N ALA A 55 11.73 -21.71 24.46
CA ALA A 55 12.96 -21.81 25.26
C ALA A 55 13.84 -20.55 25.21
N HIS A 56 13.61 -19.65 24.26
CA HIS A 56 14.43 -18.46 24.03
C HIS A 56 13.83 -17.15 24.58
N GLU A 57 12.56 -17.17 24.97
CA GLU A 57 11.82 -16.03 25.53
C GLU A 57 12.38 -15.59 26.90
N ASP A 58 12.92 -16.52 27.69
CA ASP A 58 13.48 -16.24 29.03
C ASP A 58 14.85 -15.53 29.01
N VAL A 59 15.54 -15.46 27.86
CA VAL A 59 16.91 -14.90 27.77
C VAL A 59 16.96 -13.55 27.04
N LEU A 60 16.01 -13.27 26.13
CA LEU A 60 16.00 -12.00 25.37
C LEU A 60 15.39 -10.82 26.14
N GLY A 61 14.56 -11.08 27.17
CA GLY A 61 13.93 -10.03 27.98
C GLY A 61 14.87 -9.22 28.87
N GLN A 62 16.15 -9.62 28.97
CA GLN A 62 17.11 -9.00 29.88
C GLN A 62 18.01 -7.92 29.23
N PHE A 63 17.95 -7.75 27.90
CA PHE A 63 18.89 -6.88 27.16
C PHE A 63 18.24 -5.79 26.28
N LEU A 64 16.91 -5.74 26.16
CA LEU A 64 16.23 -4.65 25.43
C LEU A 64 15.54 -3.69 26.41
N PRO A 65 15.62 -2.36 26.19
CA PRO A 65 14.82 -1.40 26.93
C PRO A 65 13.33 -1.67 26.71
N ASP A 66 12.51 -1.51 27.76
CA ASP A 66 11.08 -1.84 27.77
C ASP A 66 10.24 -1.12 26.67
N GLU A 67 10.72 0.01 26.17
CA GLU A 67 10.10 0.72 25.03
C GLU A 67 10.29 -0.01 23.70
N LEU A 68 11.43 -0.68 23.49
CA LEU A 68 11.74 -1.34 22.22
C LEU A 68 11.01 -2.69 22.08
N THR A 69 10.75 -3.37 23.21
CA THR A 69 9.95 -4.60 23.26
C THR A 69 8.46 -4.31 23.02
N SER A 70 7.92 -3.21 23.56
CA SER A 70 6.50 -2.85 23.38
C SER A 70 6.15 -2.43 21.94
N VAL A 71 7.02 -1.65 21.27
CA VAL A 71 6.84 -1.29 19.85
C VAL A 71 6.99 -2.52 18.96
N GLY A 72 8.01 -3.34 19.20
CA GLY A 72 8.21 -4.59 18.47
C GLY A 72 7.01 -5.53 18.57
N LEU A 73 6.46 -5.72 19.78
CA LEU A 73 5.27 -6.53 20.00
C LEU A 73 4.05 -5.99 19.25
N THR A 74 3.85 -4.66 19.26
CA THR A 74 2.74 -4.02 18.55
C THR A 74 2.84 -4.25 17.05
N VAL A 75 4.02 -4.09 16.46
CA VAL A 75 4.25 -4.36 15.03
C VAL A 75 4.01 -5.83 14.71
N CYS A 76 4.52 -6.75 15.52
CA CYS A 76 4.31 -8.19 15.34
C CYS A 76 2.82 -8.55 15.39
N LEU A 77 2.07 -8.02 16.36
CA LEU A 77 0.62 -8.25 16.47
C LEU A 77 -0.12 -7.72 15.23
N LEU A 78 0.20 -6.50 14.77
CA LEU A 78 -0.41 -5.92 13.58
C LEU A 78 -0.12 -6.76 12.32
N VAL A 79 1.13 -7.16 12.12
CA VAL A 79 1.53 -8.00 10.97
C VAL A 79 0.83 -9.35 11.02
N ASN A 80 0.77 -9.99 12.19
CA ASN A 80 0.05 -11.26 12.37
C ASN A 80 -1.45 -11.12 12.09
N CYS A 81 -2.09 -10.04 12.56
CA CYS A 81 -3.49 -9.75 12.24
C CYS A 81 -3.71 -9.58 10.73
N VAL A 82 -2.85 -8.82 10.04
CA VAL A 82 -2.94 -8.63 8.58
C VAL A 82 -2.78 -9.96 7.84
N ILE A 83 -1.80 -10.78 8.24
CA ILE A 83 -1.58 -12.11 7.65
C ILE A 83 -2.80 -13.00 7.87
N MET A 84 -3.37 -13.01 9.08
CA MET A 84 -4.55 -13.78 9.41
C MET A 84 -5.77 -13.37 8.57
N VAL A 85 -6.01 -12.06 8.41
CA VAL A 85 -7.06 -11.53 7.53
C VAL A 85 -6.84 -11.95 6.09
N ARG A 86 -5.60 -11.83 5.57
CA ARG A 86 -5.26 -12.22 4.20
C ARG A 86 -5.44 -13.72 3.97
N TRP A 87 -5.06 -14.54 4.94
CA TRP A 87 -5.25 -15.99 4.90
C TRP A 87 -6.73 -16.35 4.88
N LEU A 88 -7.54 -15.73 5.76
CA LEU A 88 -8.98 -15.95 5.82
C LEU A 88 -9.67 -15.51 4.52
N ASN A 89 -9.25 -14.38 3.96
CA ASN A 89 -9.72 -13.90 2.66
C ASN A 89 -9.42 -14.88 1.54
N ALA A 90 -8.19 -15.39 1.47
CA ALA A 90 -7.77 -16.35 0.46
C ALA A 90 -8.56 -17.67 0.55
N ARG A 91 -8.95 -18.10 1.76
CA ARG A 91 -9.66 -19.36 1.97
C ARG A 91 -11.16 -19.28 1.71
N TYR A 92 -11.82 -18.17 2.07
CA TYR A 92 -13.28 -18.09 2.13
C TYR A 92 -13.92 -17.00 1.25
N ILE A 93 -13.27 -15.85 1.07
CA ILE A 93 -13.93 -14.63 0.56
C ILE A 93 -13.52 -14.35 -0.90
N GLY A 94 -12.22 -14.44 -1.23
CA GLY A 94 -11.71 -14.22 -2.59
C GLY A 94 -11.73 -12.77 -3.09
N LEU A 95 -11.85 -11.78 -2.19
CA LEU A 95 -11.77 -10.35 -2.54
C LEU A 95 -10.32 -9.90 -2.81
N PRO A 96 -10.10 -8.81 -3.56
CA PRO A 96 -8.79 -8.18 -3.68
C PRO A 96 -8.18 -7.83 -2.32
N CYS A 97 -6.86 -7.93 -2.20
CA CYS A 97 -6.15 -7.82 -0.92
C CYS A 97 -6.32 -6.44 -0.26
N SER A 98 -6.30 -5.36 -1.04
CA SER A 98 -6.52 -4.00 -0.56
C SER A 98 -7.92 -3.83 0.03
N VAL A 99 -8.94 -4.35 -0.66
CA VAL A 99 -10.35 -4.27 -0.26
C VAL A 99 -10.60 -4.95 1.08
N ILE A 100 -10.11 -6.18 1.28
CA ILE A 100 -10.36 -6.88 2.54
C ILE A 100 -9.65 -6.21 3.72
N VAL A 101 -8.40 -5.77 3.54
CA VAL A 101 -7.64 -5.12 4.61
C VAL A 101 -8.29 -3.79 4.99
N ALA A 102 -8.74 -3.01 4.00
CA ALA A 102 -9.51 -1.78 4.24
C ALA A 102 -10.83 -2.04 4.98
N LEU A 103 -11.63 -3.02 4.54
CA LEU A 103 -12.88 -3.34 5.22
C LEU A 103 -12.65 -3.83 6.66
N THR A 104 -11.66 -4.69 6.88
CA THR A 104 -11.36 -5.19 8.24
C THR A 104 -10.83 -4.10 9.15
N SER A 105 -10.03 -3.15 8.64
CA SER A 105 -9.56 -2.02 9.45
C SER A 105 -10.69 -1.04 9.76
N MET A 106 -11.59 -0.76 8.82
CA MET A 106 -12.78 0.07 9.08
C MET A 106 -13.70 -0.57 10.12
N VAL A 107 -13.98 -1.87 9.99
CA VAL A 107 -14.82 -2.61 10.95
C VAL A 107 -14.13 -2.69 12.31
N SER A 108 -12.84 -2.99 12.36
CA SER A 108 -12.07 -3.05 13.61
C SER A 108 -12.01 -1.68 14.29
N SER A 109 -11.73 -0.60 13.55
CA SER A 109 -11.72 0.76 14.08
C SER A 109 -13.09 1.16 14.64
N THR A 110 -14.17 0.83 13.92
CA THR A 110 -15.53 1.13 14.37
C THR A 110 -15.91 0.30 15.59
N ALA A 111 -15.52 -0.98 15.61
CA ALA A 111 -15.76 -1.88 16.74
C ALA A 111 -15.02 -1.40 18.00
N ILE A 112 -13.75 -0.97 17.87
CA ILE A 112 -12.98 -0.38 18.97
C ILE A 112 -13.69 0.87 19.47
N PHE A 113 -14.09 1.78 18.58
CA PHE A 113 -14.78 3.02 18.96
C PHE A 113 -16.12 2.75 19.70
N VAL A 114 -16.90 1.77 19.24
CA VAL A 114 -18.18 1.41 19.85
C VAL A 114 -18.00 0.66 21.18
N MET A 115 -16.97 -0.21 21.28
CA MET A 115 -16.69 -0.99 22.50
C MET A 115 -16.00 -0.16 23.60
N PHE A 116 -15.29 0.90 23.21
CA PHE A 116 -14.55 1.80 24.12
C PHE A 116 -15.36 2.32 25.32
N PRO A 117 -16.61 2.83 25.18
CA PRO A 117 -17.40 3.26 26.33
C PRO A 117 -17.82 2.09 27.24
N TYR A 118 -18.03 0.89 26.70
CA TYR A 118 -18.50 -0.26 27.49
C TYR A 118 -17.40 -0.88 28.37
N THR A 119 -16.14 -0.84 27.93
CA THR A 119 -15.01 -1.31 28.74
C THR A 119 -14.64 -0.35 29.87
N SER A 120 -14.97 0.94 29.73
CA SER A 120 -14.70 1.97 30.75
C SER A 120 -15.63 1.93 31.98
N HIS A 121 -16.67 1.09 31.96
CA HIS A 121 -17.67 1.00 33.03
C HIS A 121 -17.34 -0.03 34.13
N THR A 122 -16.29 -0.83 33.97
CA THR A 122 -15.79 -1.76 34.98
C THR A 122 -14.71 -1.11 35.84
N ASP A 123 -15.14 -0.73 37.05
CA ASP A 123 -14.39 -0.35 38.25
C ASP A 123 -13.40 0.85 38.22
N SER A 124 -13.80 1.88 38.96
CA SER A 124 -13.00 3.01 39.48
C SER A 124 -12.38 3.99 38.47
N GLY A 125 -13.14 5.01 38.11
CA GLY A 125 -12.78 6.39 38.45
C GLY A 125 -11.55 7.04 37.82
N ASP A 126 -11.00 6.55 36.71
CA ASP A 126 -9.86 7.19 36.06
C ASP A 126 -10.21 7.76 34.67
N VAL A 127 -11.09 8.79 34.66
CA VAL A 127 -11.39 9.60 33.47
C VAL A 127 -10.11 10.23 32.89
N THR A 128 -9.08 10.41 33.73
CA THR A 128 -7.75 10.88 33.35
C THR A 128 -6.93 9.84 32.59
N ALA A 129 -7.00 8.55 32.94
CA ALA A 129 -6.34 7.47 32.17
C ALA A 129 -6.96 7.26 30.79
N VAL A 130 -8.28 7.42 30.67
CA VAL A 130 -9.00 7.34 29.37
C VAL A 130 -8.61 8.51 28.46
N ALA A 131 -8.53 9.72 29.01
CA ALA A 131 -8.08 10.90 28.26
C ALA A 131 -6.60 10.80 27.84
N SER A 132 -5.73 10.27 28.72
CA SER A 132 -4.32 10.06 28.37
C SER A 132 -4.15 8.99 27.28
N ASN A 133 -4.95 7.92 27.30
CA ASN A 133 -4.92 6.89 26.26
C ASN A 133 -5.43 7.39 24.90
N LEU A 134 -6.43 8.28 24.88
CA LEU A 134 -6.87 8.90 23.62
C LEU A 134 -5.83 9.88 23.06
N LEU A 135 -5.15 10.63 23.94
CA LEU A 135 -4.07 11.54 23.54
C LEU A 135 -2.85 10.78 23.00
N THR A 136 -2.48 9.64 23.60
CA THR A 136 -1.39 8.80 23.07
C THR A 136 -1.77 8.18 21.73
N LEU A 137 -3.00 7.69 21.55
CA LEU A 137 -3.45 7.18 20.24
C LEU A 137 -3.49 8.27 19.17
N GLN A 138 -3.92 9.49 19.52
CA GLN A 138 -3.88 10.62 18.60
C GLN A 138 -2.43 10.96 18.20
N HIS A 139 -1.51 11.02 19.18
CA HIS A 139 -0.11 11.33 18.91
C HIS A 139 0.57 10.27 18.04
N VAL A 140 0.28 8.98 18.29
CA VAL A 140 0.76 7.87 17.46
C VAL A 140 0.18 7.96 16.04
N HIS A 141 -1.10 8.25 15.89
CA HIS A 141 -1.76 8.38 14.59
C HIS A 141 -1.21 9.56 13.76
N GLU A 142 -1.02 10.73 14.39
CA GLU A 142 -0.44 11.90 13.74
C GLU A 142 1.01 11.65 13.32
N SER A 143 1.81 11.04 14.20
CA SER A 143 3.20 10.71 13.92
C SER A 143 3.33 9.68 12.80
N PHE A 144 2.45 8.66 12.78
CA PHE A 144 2.42 7.66 11.72
C PHE A 144 1.99 8.26 10.38
N SER A 145 0.96 9.11 10.38
CA SER A 145 0.49 9.79 9.17
C SER A 145 1.58 10.68 8.57
N LEU A 146 2.32 11.42 9.42
CA LEU A 146 3.46 12.22 9.00
C LEU A 146 4.60 11.35 8.46
N LEU A 147 4.90 10.23 9.10
CA LEU A 147 5.90 9.27 8.61
C LEU A 147 5.52 8.73 7.22
N VAL A 148 4.27 8.30 7.05
CA VAL A 148 3.81 7.73 5.78
C VAL A 148 3.78 8.78 4.68
N LEU A 149 3.12 9.92 4.89
CA LEU A 149 2.94 10.94 3.86
C LEU A 149 4.24 11.67 3.52
N ARG A 150 5.11 11.93 4.51
CA ARG A 150 6.33 12.72 4.30
C ARG A 150 7.51 11.86 3.84
N TRP A 151 7.65 10.66 4.40
CA TRP A 151 8.84 9.84 4.17
C TRP A 151 8.55 8.63 3.29
N LEU A 152 7.54 7.83 3.63
CA LEU A 152 7.28 6.56 2.95
C LEU A 152 6.71 6.76 1.54
N LEU A 153 5.86 7.77 1.34
CA LEU A 153 5.20 8.02 0.07
C LEU A 153 6.21 8.24 -1.07
N GLY A 154 7.28 9.00 -0.82
CA GLY A 154 8.35 9.20 -1.80
C GLY A 154 9.04 7.89 -2.22
N PHE A 155 9.20 6.95 -1.28
CA PHE A 155 9.75 5.62 -1.59
C PHE A 155 8.78 4.76 -2.40
N ILE A 156 7.50 4.78 -2.07
CA ILE A 156 6.47 4.02 -2.80
C ILE A 156 6.37 4.54 -4.23
N LEU A 157 6.27 5.86 -4.42
CA LEU A 157 6.21 6.47 -5.75
C LEU A 157 7.48 6.23 -6.57
N PHE A 158 8.65 6.23 -5.93
CA PHE A 158 9.89 5.89 -6.60
C PHE A 158 9.92 4.42 -7.03
N ALA A 159 9.54 3.50 -6.15
CA ALA A 159 9.47 2.08 -6.46
C ALA A 159 8.53 1.82 -7.64
N ASP A 160 7.32 2.39 -7.62
CA ASP A 160 6.35 2.28 -8.71
C ASP A 160 6.92 2.85 -10.01
N ALA A 161 7.59 4.00 -9.97
CA ALA A 161 8.22 4.61 -11.15
C ALA A 161 9.35 3.73 -11.75
N THR A 162 10.07 2.97 -10.92
CA THR A 162 11.15 2.09 -11.41
C THR A 162 10.65 0.84 -12.13
N GLU A 163 9.42 0.39 -11.85
CA GLU A 163 8.82 -0.77 -12.51
C GLU A 163 8.28 -0.44 -13.91
N VAL A 164 8.12 0.84 -14.25
CA VAL A 164 7.47 1.26 -15.49
C VAL A 164 8.46 1.52 -16.64
N ILE A 165 8.12 0.97 -17.81
CA ILE A 165 8.89 1.14 -19.04
C ILE A 165 8.52 2.49 -19.69
N PHE A 166 9.50 3.38 -19.84
CA PHE A 166 9.29 4.74 -20.35
C PHE A 166 8.81 4.76 -21.80
N GLU A 167 9.33 3.87 -22.66
CA GLU A 167 8.94 3.77 -24.06
C GLU A 167 7.44 3.51 -24.21
N ASP A 168 6.90 2.61 -23.39
CA ASP A 168 5.47 2.25 -23.41
C ASP A 168 4.59 3.44 -22.96
N ILE A 169 4.99 4.18 -21.93
CA ILE A 169 4.28 5.40 -21.50
C ILE A 169 4.29 6.45 -22.61
N SER A 170 5.43 6.68 -23.26
CA SER A 170 5.60 7.77 -24.22
C SER A 170 4.63 7.67 -25.40
N LEU A 171 4.28 6.45 -25.81
CA LEU A 171 3.31 6.18 -26.88
C LEU A 171 1.87 6.52 -26.48
N MET A 172 1.55 6.46 -25.19
CA MET A 172 0.21 6.64 -24.65
C MET A 172 0.07 7.90 -23.77
N LEU A 173 1.10 8.76 -23.78
CA LEU A 173 1.24 9.90 -22.87
C LEU A 173 -0.01 10.78 -22.86
N HIS A 174 -0.56 11.12 -24.03
CA HIS A 174 -1.74 11.98 -24.11
C HIS A 174 -2.96 11.40 -23.35
N LYS A 175 -3.18 10.10 -23.45
CA LYS A 175 -4.29 9.41 -22.74
C LYS A 175 -4.00 9.36 -21.24
N ILE A 176 -2.78 9.01 -20.88
CA ILE A 176 -2.34 8.91 -19.48
C ILE A 176 -2.46 10.28 -18.80
N THR A 177 -1.94 11.35 -19.41
CA THR A 177 -2.01 12.69 -18.83
C THR A 177 -3.45 13.19 -18.71
N LEU A 178 -4.30 12.94 -19.71
CA LEU A 178 -5.70 13.32 -19.63
C LEU A 178 -6.42 12.60 -18.48
N LEU A 179 -6.16 11.30 -18.31
CA LEU A 179 -6.81 10.52 -17.26
C LEU A 179 -6.21 10.85 -15.88
N ALA A 180 -4.90 10.80 -15.73
CA ALA A 180 -4.21 11.04 -14.46
C ALA A 180 -4.33 12.48 -13.95
N VAL A 181 -4.33 13.49 -14.84
CA VAL A 181 -4.39 14.90 -14.41
C VAL A 181 -5.81 15.42 -14.43
N CYS A 182 -6.49 15.37 -15.57
CA CYS A 182 -7.81 15.98 -15.70
C CYS A 182 -8.88 15.18 -14.94
N ALA A 183 -8.86 13.84 -15.00
CA ALA A 183 -9.84 13.04 -14.28
C ALA A 183 -9.64 13.13 -12.75
N THR A 184 -8.40 13.12 -12.27
CA THR A 184 -8.10 13.30 -10.84
C THR A 184 -8.47 14.69 -10.33
N ALA A 185 -8.15 15.75 -11.08
CA ALA A 185 -8.54 17.11 -10.70
C ALA A 185 -10.07 17.27 -10.65
N THR A 186 -10.78 16.73 -11.65
CA THR A 186 -12.25 16.78 -11.69
C THR A 186 -12.87 15.91 -10.60
N SER A 187 -12.34 14.72 -10.35
CA SER A 187 -12.76 13.83 -9.26
C SER A 187 -12.59 14.50 -7.90
N SER A 188 -11.41 15.09 -7.64
CA SER A 188 -11.14 15.87 -6.42
C SER A 188 -12.19 16.96 -6.20
N LEU A 189 -12.53 17.70 -7.25
CA LEU A 189 -13.51 18.79 -7.22
C LEU A 189 -14.95 18.28 -6.99
N LEU A 190 -15.31 17.17 -7.63
CA LEU A 190 -16.63 16.54 -7.47
C LEU A 190 -16.81 15.97 -6.06
N ILE A 191 -15.81 15.25 -5.54
CA ILE A 191 -15.81 14.71 -4.18
C ILE A 191 -15.88 15.87 -3.18
N ALA A 192 -15.04 16.90 -3.33
CA ALA A 192 -15.05 18.06 -2.47
C ALA A 192 -16.40 18.78 -2.45
N SER A 193 -17.00 18.99 -3.61
CA SER A 193 -18.31 19.64 -3.74
C SER A 193 -19.41 18.79 -3.11
N GLY A 194 -19.42 17.47 -3.36
CA GLY A 194 -20.36 16.54 -2.77
C GLY A 194 -20.25 16.50 -1.25
N THR A 195 -19.03 16.34 -0.73
CA THR A 195 -18.75 16.35 0.71
C THR A 195 -19.14 17.69 1.33
N TYR A 196 -18.82 18.82 0.70
CA TYR A 196 -19.21 20.14 1.22
C TYR A 196 -20.73 20.31 1.32
N ILE A 197 -21.48 19.92 0.28
CA ILE A 197 -22.95 20.00 0.28
C ILE A 197 -23.56 19.10 1.37
N LEU A 198 -23.03 17.89 1.54
CA LEU A 198 -23.50 16.94 2.54
C LEU A 198 -23.15 17.33 3.98
N LEU A 199 -21.95 17.87 4.21
CA LEU A 199 -21.48 18.22 5.56
C LEU A 199 -21.98 19.58 6.03
N ARG A 200 -22.21 20.54 5.13
CA ARG A 200 -22.66 21.89 5.49
C ARG A 200 -23.87 21.93 6.44
N PRO A 201 -24.92 21.09 6.30
CA PRO A 201 -26.02 21.06 7.27
C PRO A 201 -25.64 20.45 8.63
N LEU A 202 -24.65 19.56 8.70
CA LEU A 202 -24.23 18.88 9.94
C LEU A 202 -23.13 19.65 10.69
N ILE A 203 -22.22 20.26 9.94
CA ILE A 203 -21.02 20.94 10.45
C ILE A 203 -20.91 22.30 9.75
N PRO A 204 -21.54 23.35 10.30
CA PRO A 204 -21.54 24.70 9.70
C PRO A 204 -20.14 25.32 9.58
N ALA A 205 -19.17 24.83 10.35
CA ALA A 205 -17.79 25.29 10.34
C ALA A 205 -16.91 24.62 9.25
N ALA A 206 -17.44 23.64 8.50
CA ALA A 206 -16.68 22.97 7.46
C ALA A 206 -16.37 23.94 6.31
N SER A 207 -15.09 24.29 6.12
CA SER A 207 -14.65 25.15 5.03
C SER A 207 -14.61 24.37 3.71
N PHE A 208 -14.87 25.03 2.59
CA PHE A 208 -14.72 24.40 1.27
C PHE A 208 -13.27 23.94 1.04
N SER A 209 -12.28 24.67 1.55
CA SER A 209 -10.86 24.27 1.46
C SER A 209 -10.59 22.93 2.14
N SER A 210 -11.19 22.67 3.30
CA SER A 210 -11.05 21.39 4.00
C SER A 210 -11.68 20.24 3.20
N CYS A 211 -12.84 20.47 2.58
CA CYS A 211 -13.45 19.49 1.69
C CYS A 211 -12.63 19.26 0.41
N LEU A 212 -11.96 20.30 -0.09
CA LEU A 212 -11.08 20.20 -1.26
C LEU A 212 -9.80 19.42 -0.96
N LEU A 213 -9.19 19.63 0.21
CA LEU A 213 -8.08 18.80 0.70
C LEU A 213 -8.50 17.33 0.82
N PHE A 214 -9.69 17.07 1.37
CA PHE A 214 -10.23 15.71 1.45
C PHE A 214 -10.47 15.10 0.05
N GLY A 215 -11.03 15.88 -0.88
CA GLY A 215 -11.23 15.45 -2.25
C GLY A 215 -9.92 15.08 -2.95
N ALA A 216 -8.89 15.92 -2.81
CA ALA A 216 -7.57 15.66 -3.36
C ALA A 216 -6.94 14.39 -2.78
N LEU A 217 -7.09 14.16 -1.47
CA LEU A 217 -6.52 13.00 -0.77
C LEU A 217 -7.16 11.66 -1.18
N ILE A 218 -8.46 11.66 -1.50
CA ILE A 218 -9.23 10.45 -1.83
C ILE A 218 -9.33 10.21 -3.35
N SER A 219 -8.97 11.20 -4.16
CA SER A 219 -9.07 11.09 -5.62
C SER A 219 -8.13 10.09 -6.31
N PRO A 220 -6.91 9.77 -5.82
CA PRO A 220 -6.07 8.80 -6.50
C PRO A 220 -6.73 7.41 -6.51
N THR A 221 -6.55 6.67 -7.60
CA THR A 221 -7.19 5.37 -7.82
C THR A 221 -6.18 4.22 -7.85
N ASP A 222 -6.58 3.05 -7.33
CA ASP A 222 -5.77 1.82 -7.33
C ASP A 222 -6.14 0.91 -8.52
N PRO A 223 -5.34 0.87 -9.60
CA PRO A 223 -5.61 0.04 -10.76
C PRO A 223 -5.21 -1.41 -10.50
N VAL A 224 -4.38 -1.71 -9.50
CA VAL A 224 -3.86 -3.07 -9.24
C VAL A 224 -5.02 -3.99 -8.93
N SER A 225 -5.98 -3.49 -8.14
CA SER A 225 -7.24 -4.16 -7.85
C SER A 225 -8.04 -4.47 -9.13
N VAL A 226 -8.17 -3.51 -10.04
CA VAL A 226 -8.92 -3.68 -11.31
C VAL A 226 -8.20 -4.62 -12.27
N ILE A 227 -6.89 -4.45 -12.44
CA ILE A 227 -6.03 -5.30 -13.29
C ILE A 227 -6.09 -6.76 -12.81
N SER A 228 -6.10 -6.99 -11.50
CA SER A 228 -6.19 -8.35 -10.94
C SER A 228 -7.50 -9.06 -11.31
N ILE A 229 -8.60 -8.30 -11.40
CA ILE A 229 -9.92 -8.81 -11.80
C ILE A 229 -9.98 -9.01 -13.32
N LEU A 230 -9.47 -8.05 -14.10
CA LEU A 230 -9.45 -8.14 -15.56
C LEU A 230 -8.55 -9.28 -16.05
N ARG A 231 -7.45 -9.57 -15.36
CA ARG A 231 -6.56 -10.71 -15.68
C ARG A 231 -7.26 -12.05 -15.52
N LYS A 232 -8.24 -12.17 -14.62
CA LYS A 232 -9.08 -13.37 -14.49
C LYS A 232 -10.02 -13.57 -15.69
N HIS A 233 -10.27 -12.50 -16.45
CA HIS A 233 -11.15 -12.49 -17.63
C HIS A 233 -10.29 -12.29 -18.89
N SER A 234 -9.52 -13.32 -19.23
CA SER A 234 -8.34 -13.35 -20.12
C SER A 234 -8.50 -12.88 -21.59
N GLY A 235 -9.51 -12.06 -21.93
CA GLY A 235 -9.70 -11.46 -23.25
C GLY A 235 -9.91 -9.94 -23.23
N LEU A 236 -10.03 -9.29 -22.07
CA LEU A 236 -10.30 -7.84 -21.98
C LEU A 236 -9.03 -6.97 -21.83
N LEU A 237 -7.88 -7.57 -21.53
CA LEU A 237 -6.71 -6.85 -21.05
C LEU A 237 -5.59 -6.78 -22.11
N ASP A 238 -5.73 -5.87 -23.08
CA ASP A 238 -4.68 -5.56 -24.06
C ASP A 238 -3.48 -4.83 -23.40
N ARG A 239 -2.28 -4.97 -23.98
CA ARG A 239 -1.07 -4.31 -23.49
C ARG A 239 -1.24 -2.79 -23.43
N SER A 240 -1.92 -2.20 -24.40
CA SER A 240 -2.18 -0.74 -24.42
C SER A 240 -3.02 -0.29 -23.21
N LEU A 241 -3.97 -1.10 -22.78
CA LEU A 241 -4.83 -0.82 -21.62
C LEU A 241 -4.07 -1.03 -20.31
N GLN A 242 -3.20 -2.03 -20.22
CA GLN A 242 -2.31 -2.22 -19.07
C GLN A 242 -1.40 -1.02 -18.87
N VAL A 243 -0.71 -0.59 -19.93
CA VAL A 243 0.18 0.58 -19.88
C VAL A 243 -0.60 1.84 -19.50
N THR A 244 -1.82 2.02 -20.03
CA THR A 244 -2.65 3.18 -19.70
C THR A 244 -3.08 3.18 -18.23
N LEU A 245 -3.51 2.03 -17.70
CA LEU A 245 -3.95 1.91 -16.30
C LEU A 245 -2.78 2.06 -15.32
N THR A 246 -1.64 1.43 -15.61
CA THR A 246 -0.43 1.56 -14.78
C THR A 246 0.09 2.99 -14.79
N GLY A 247 0.16 3.63 -15.97
CA GLY A 247 0.57 5.02 -16.09
C GLY A 247 -0.41 5.98 -15.42
N GLU A 248 -1.72 5.75 -15.56
CA GLU A 248 -2.73 6.58 -14.91
C GLU A 248 -2.57 6.58 -13.40
N ALA A 249 -2.39 5.43 -12.78
CA ALA A 249 -2.19 5.35 -11.34
C ALA A 249 -0.89 5.97 -10.86
N LEU A 250 0.22 5.71 -11.55
CA LEU A 250 1.50 6.32 -11.19
C LEU A 250 1.40 7.86 -11.17
N PHE A 251 0.76 8.45 -12.18
CA PHE A 251 0.64 9.91 -12.28
C PHE A 251 -0.54 10.49 -11.49
N ASN A 252 -1.61 9.72 -11.20
CA ASN A 252 -2.74 10.21 -10.41
C ASN A 252 -2.34 10.46 -8.96
N ASP A 253 -1.44 9.64 -8.39
CA ASP A 253 -0.95 9.81 -7.03
C ASP A 253 -0.15 11.10 -6.91
N VAL A 254 0.78 11.32 -7.86
CA VAL A 254 1.58 12.55 -7.94
C VAL A 254 0.68 13.77 -8.13
N THR A 255 -0.32 13.68 -9.00
CA THR A 255 -1.25 14.78 -9.26
C THR A 255 -2.06 15.12 -8.00
N SER A 256 -2.55 14.10 -7.29
CA SER A 256 -3.35 14.26 -6.07
C SER A 256 -2.55 14.92 -4.95
N VAL A 257 -1.32 14.46 -4.73
CA VAL A 257 -0.38 15.06 -3.76
C VAL A 257 -0.07 16.50 -4.14
N LEU A 258 0.18 16.79 -5.41
CA LEU A 258 0.45 18.14 -5.90
C LEU A 258 -0.74 19.09 -5.67
N ILE A 259 -1.96 18.64 -5.94
CA ILE A 259 -3.19 19.41 -5.67
C ILE A 259 -3.33 19.64 -4.16
N PHE A 260 -3.14 18.61 -3.34
CA PHE A 260 -3.22 18.68 -1.88
C PHE A 260 -2.24 19.71 -1.31
N GLU A 261 -0.96 19.62 -1.65
CA GLU A 261 0.10 20.53 -1.19
C GLU A 261 -0.12 21.97 -1.67
N THR A 262 -0.63 22.16 -2.89
CA THR A 262 -0.96 23.49 -3.40
C THR A 262 -2.07 24.15 -2.57
N ILE A 263 -3.13 23.40 -2.24
CA ILE A 263 -4.24 23.91 -1.42
C ILE A 263 -3.77 24.18 0.01
N LEU A 264 -2.96 23.28 0.57
CA LEU A 264 -2.41 23.44 1.92
C LEU A 264 -1.53 24.69 2.01
N SER A 265 -0.60 24.86 1.07
CA SER A 265 0.27 26.04 0.98
C SER A 265 -0.52 27.34 0.81
N PHE A 266 -1.58 27.31 -0.01
CA PHE A 266 -2.46 28.44 -0.20
C PHE A 266 -3.20 28.83 1.09
N SER A 267 -3.73 27.85 1.83
CA SER A 267 -4.41 28.09 3.11
C SER A 267 -3.50 28.70 4.18
N GLN A 268 -2.23 28.29 4.21
CA GLN A 268 -1.22 28.85 5.11
C GLN A 268 -0.83 30.28 4.73
N LEU A 269 -0.80 30.59 3.42
CA LEU A 269 -0.52 31.94 2.93
C LEU A 269 -1.66 32.91 3.28
N GLU A 270 -2.92 32.50 3.12
CA GLU A 270 -4.09 33.31 3.48
C GLU A 270 -4.11 33.67 4.97
N LEU A 271 -3.64 32.78 5.84
CA LEU A 271 -3.49 33.03 7.28
C LEU A 271 -2.46 34.11 7.61
N ASN A 272 -1.43 34.27 6.77
CA ASN A 272 -0.28 35.15 7.02
C ASN A 272 -0.36 36.51 6.32
N THR A 273 -1.24 36.69 5.32
CA THR A 273 -1.31 37.93 4.54
C THR A 273 -2.71 38.56 4.55
N THR A 274 -2.84 39.74 5.15
CA THR A 274 -4.09 40.55 5.18
C THR A 274 -4.34 41.36 3.89
N THR A 275 -3.60 41.10 2.81
CA THR A 275 -3.63 41.90 1.57
C THR A 275 -4.11 41.07 0.38
N THR A 276 -5.42 40.90 0.24
CA THR A 276 -6.08 40.21 -0.87
C THR A 276 -6.36 41.16 -2.03
N SER A 277 -5.41 41.29 -2.96
CA SER A 277 -5.64 41.99 -4.24
C SER A 277 -5.18 41.21 -5.47
N THR A 278 -4.71 39.97 -5.31
CA THR A 278 -4.47 39.03 -6.42
C THR A 278 -5.64 38.07 -6.57
N SER A 279 -5.96 37.70 -7.82
CA SER A 279 -6.95 36.65 -8.11
C SER A 279 -6.55 35.35 -7.40
N THR A 280 -7.40 34.83 -6.51
CA THR A 280 -7.24 33.55 -5.78
C THR A 280 -6.80 32.43 -6.73
N ILE A 281 -7.43 32.34 -7.90
CA ILE A 281 -7.14 31.34 -8.92
C ILE A 281 -5.73 31.55 -9.50
N GLY A 282 -5.34 32.81 -9.75
CA GLY A 282 -4.00 33.12 -10.25
C GLY A 282 -2.89 32.72 -9.27
N THR A 283 -3.12 32.92 -7.98
CA THR A 283 -2.18 32.49 -6.93
C THR A 283 -2.08 30.96 -6.87
N LEU A 284 -3.20 30.25 -6.89
CA LEU A 284 -3.22 28.78 -6.91
C LEU A 284 -2.49 28.21 -8.14
N VAL A 285 -2.78 28.72 -9.34
CA VAL A 285 -2.11 28.28 -10.58
C VAL A 285 -0.62 28.56 -10.52
N ARG A 286 -0.20 29.71 -9.96
CA ARG A 286 1.21 30.04 -9.78
C ARG A 286 1.90 29.08 -8.80
N LEU A 287 1.28 28.79 -7.65
CA LEU A 287 1.81 27.85 -6.67
C LEU A 287 1.95 26.45 -7.27
N LEU A 288 0.90 25.97 -7.95
CA LEU A 288 0.89 24.69 -8.63
C LEU A 288 2.02 24.58 -9.67
N ALA A 289 2.16 25.60 -10.52
CA ALA A 289 3.20 25.65 -11.54
C ALA A 289 4.60 25.69 -10.92
N GLN A 290 4.79 26.45 -9.84
CA GLN A 290 6.07 26.52 -9.14
C GLN A 290 6.44 25.18 -8.51
N GLN A 291 5.52 24.52 -7.81
CA GLN A 291 5.75 23.20 -7.21
C GLN A 291 6.06 22.15 -8.27
N PHE A 292 5.30 22.13 -9.37
CA PHE A 292 5.54 21.21 -10.48
C PHE A 292 6.93 21.40 -11.11
N VAL A 293 7.27 22.65 -11.49
CA VAL A 293 8.56 22.95 -12.14
C VAL A 293 9.73 22.64 -11.21
N LEU A 294 9.63 23.02 -9.93
CA LEU A 294 10.69 22.76 -8.95
C LEU A 294 10.85 21.26 -8.68
N GLY A 295 9.74 20.52 -8.55
CA GLY A 295 9.77 19.07 -8.36
C GLY A 295 10.42 18.34 -9.53
N VAL A 296 10.05 18.69 -10.77
CA VAL A 296 10.68 18.14 -11.98
C VAL A 296 12.17 18.47 -12.04
N LEU A 297 12.54 19.72 -11.74
CA LEU A 297 13.94 20.15 -11.76
C LEU A 297 14.78 19.37 -10.74
N ILE A 298 14.32 19.27 -9.49
CA ILE A 298 15.01 18.53 -8.43
C ILE A 298 15.11 17.04 -8.81
N GLY A 299 14.02 16.44 -9.28
CA GLY A 299 13.99 15.04 -9.70
C GLY A 299 14.98 14.73 -10.82
N VAL A 300 15.05 15.60 -11.84
CA VAL A 300 16.02 15.44 -12.95
C VAL A 300 17.45 15.61 -12.46
N VAL A 301 17.74 16.59 -11.61
CA VAL A 301 19.09 16.82 -11.07
C VAL A 301 19.58 15.63 -10.25
N PHE A 302 18.78 15.16 -9.30
CA PHE A 302 19.13 14.01 -8.46
C PHE A 302 19.17 12.70 -9.25
N GLY A 303 18.21 12.48 -10.15
CA GLY A 303 18.17 11.31 -11.00
C GLY A 303 19.37 11.23 -11.94
N TYR A 304 19.76 12.36 -12.55
CA TYR A 304 20.96 12.44 -13.38
C TYR A 304 22.24 12.25 -12.57
N ALA A 305 22.30 12.77 -11.34
CA ALA A 305 23.45 12.56 -10.46
C ALA A 305 23.63 11.08 -10.12
N VAL A 306 22.56 10.37 -9.73
CA VAL A 306 22.62 8.92 -9.46
C VAL A 306 22.93 8.13 -10.72
N TYR A 307 22.29 8.43 -11.84
CA TYR A 307 22.60 7.80 -13.13
C TYR A 307 24.08 7.93 -13.47
N SER A 308 24.65 9.13 -13.31
CA SER A 308 26.06 9.39 -13.58
C SER A 308 26.98 8.61 -12.65
N LEU A 309 26.61 8.44 -11.37
CA LEU A 309 27.37 7.64 -10.41
C LEU A 309 27.32 6.15 -10.75
N LEU A 310 26.15 5.62 -11.13
CA LEU A 310 25.99 4.22 -11.52
C LEU A 310 26.67 3.91 -12.87
N ALA A 311 26.73 4.89 -13.76
CA ALA A 311 27.43 4.78 -15.04
C ALA A 311 28.95 4.64 -14.91
N LEU A 312 29.53 4.85 -13.73
CA LEU A 312 30.97 4.66 -13.45
C LEU A 312 31.36 3.19 -13.20
N ASP A 313 30.50 2.25 -13.62
CA ASP A 313 30.74 0.79 -13.62
C ASP A 313 30.93 0.20 -12.20
N VAL A 314 30.06 0.60 -11.27
CA VAL A 314 30.08 0.06 -9.91
C VAL A 314 29.21 -1.18 -9.80
N SER A 315 29.82 -2.36 -9.86
CA SER A 315 29.16 -3.66 -10.00
C SER A 315 28.60 -4.29 -8.71
N SER A 316 28.23 -3.48 -7.70
CA SER A 316 27.66 -3.99 -6.44
C SER A 316 26.16 -3.71 -6.33
N PRO A 317 25.30 -4.74 -6.33
CA PRO A 317 23.85 -4.58 -6.15
C PRO A 317 23.48 -3.88 -4.84
N VAL A 318 24.27 -4.08 -3.78
CA VAL A 318 24.06 -3.43 -2.48
C VAL A 318 24.27 -1.92 -2.58
N LEU A 319 25.26 -1.49 -3.38
CA LEU A 319 25.50 -0.06 -3.59
C LEU A 319 24.40 0.57 -4.44
N GLU A 320 23.93 -0.11 -5.49
CA GLU A 320 22.87 0.40 -6.35
C GLU A 320 21.58 0.67 -5.55
N VAL A 321 21.17 -0.30 -4.72
CA VAL A 321 20.03 -0.12 -3.80
C VAL A 321 20.32 0.95 -2.74
N GLY A 322 21.55 1.00 -2.20
CA GLY A 322 21.94 2.00 -1.21
C GLY A 322 21.89 3.43 -1.75
N VAL A 323 22.36 3.66 -2.97
CA VAL A 323 22.39 4.98 -3.62
C VAL A 323 20.98 5.43 -3.99
N THR A 324 20.12 4.54 -4.49
CA THR A 324 18.72 4.87 -4.82
C THR A 324 17.91 5.20 -3.57
N ILE A 325 18.05 4.44 -2.48
CA ILE A 325 17.43 4.77 -1.18
C ILE A 325 17.93 6.12 -0.66
N ALA A 326 19.25 6.35 -0.70
CA ALA A 326 19.84 7.61 -0.27
C ALA A 326 19.33 8.79 -1.12
N MET A 327 19.17 8.62 -2.42
CA MET A 327 18.61 9.64 -3.31
C MET A 327 17.21 10.05 -2.88
N VAL A 328 16.31 9.09 -2.68
CA VAL A 328 14.93 9.37 -2.25
C VAL A 328 14.91 10.10 -0.89
N LEU A 329 15.74 9.68 0.06
CA LEU A 329 15.89 10.37 1.35
C LEU A 329 16.34 11.81 1.19
N ASN A 330 17.37 12.05 0.37
CA ASN A 330 17.89 13.40 0.13
C ASN A 330 16.84 14.29 -0.54
N ILE A 331 16.07 13.75 -1.50
CA ILE A 331 14.97 14.49 -2.13
C ILE A 331 13.91 14.86 -1.09
N ASN A 332 13.49 13.92 -0.23
CA ASN A 332 12.51 14.20 0.82
C ASN A 332 13.00 15.30 1.78
N VAL A 333 14.28 15.28 2.17
CA VAL A 333 14.90 16.31 3.03
C VAL A 333 14.97 17.68 2.34
N VAL A 334 15.31 17.73 1.05
CA VAL A 334 15.39 18.99 0.30
C VAL A 334 14.02 19.63 0.11
N CYS A 335 12.97 18.82 0.02
CA CYS A 335 11.60 19.27 -0.21
C CYS A 335 10.77 19.48 1.07
N THR A 336 11.33 19.24 2.27
CA THR A 336 10.65 19.45 3.57
C THR A 336 10.79 20.87 4.09
#